data_AF-A0A164NSZ6-F1
#
_entry.id   AF-A0A164NSZ6-F1
#
_cell.length_a   1.000
_cell.length_b   1.000
_cell.length_c   1.000
_cell.angle_alpha   90.00
_cell.angle_beta   90.00
_cell.angle_gamma   90.00
#
_symmetry.space_group_name_H-M   'P 1'
#
loop_
_entity.id
_entity.type
_entity.pdbx_description
1 polymer ?
#
loop_
_entity_poly.entity_id
_entity_poly.type
_entity_poly.pdbx_seq_one_letter_code
_entity_poly.pdbx_strand_id
1 'polypeptide(L)'
;MDRKSQEEDKRIRAADPRHDKIKAELRPVDVPKDLLKRFVAVSAANTELNIETLGLLMGKPKGGKYVVTTLLIPRQQASSDWCSMEDEETVLEFQERRFLITLGWIHTHPSQSCFMSSVDLHTHAPYQKMLPESFAIVCAPKKEPNYGVFRLTDPPGLSFILDCTASSSFHPHSQDHLYTDCDGTHVTLVEGIGLEICDIRNSFIVA
;
A
#
# COMPACT_ATOMS: atom_id res chain seq x y z
N MET A 1 4.33 -6.08 -20.50
CA MET A 1 4.59 -6.87 -19.28
C MET A 1 5.92 -7.56 -19.46
N ASP A 2 6.94 -7.13 -18.71
CA ASP A 2 8.27 -7.70 -18.82
C ASP A 2 8.32 -9.10 -18.21
N ARG A 3 9.21 -9.95 -18.74
CA ARG A 3 9.33 -11.37 -18.33
C ARG A 3 9.61 -11.55 -16.84
N LYS A 4 10.26 -10.58 -16.18
CA LYS A 4 10.61 -10.64 -14.75
C LYS A 4 9.39 -10.53 -13.84
N SER A 5 8.47 -9.60 -14.10
CA SER A 5 7.26 -9.40 -13.29
C SER A 5 6.30 -10.59 -13.41
N GLN A 6 6.27 -11.28 -14.56
CA GLN A 6 5.51 -12.53 -14.75
C GLN A 6 6.06 -13.72 -13.95
N GLU A 7 7.37 -13.70 -13.68
CA GLU A 7 8.04 -14.77 -12.93
C GLU A 7 7.94 -14.54 -11.41
N GLU A 8 7.88 -13.28 -10.96
CA GLU A 8 7.57 -12.89 -9.57
C GLU A 8 6.11 -13.21 -9.19
N ASP A 9 5.14 -12.90 -10.06
CA ASP A 9 3.71 -13.24 -9.92
C ASP A 9 3.50 -14.73 -9.58
N LYS A 10 4.38 -15.61 -10.09
CA LYS A 10 4.31 -17.05 -9.83
C LYS A 10 4.98 -17.50 -8.52
N ARG A 11 5.91 -16.71 -7.97
CA ARG A 11 6.79 -17.11 -6.85
C ARG A 11 6.37 -16.50 -5.51
N ILE A 12 5.82 -15.29 -5.51
CA ILE A 12 5.46 -14.57 -4.29
C ILE A 12 3.95 -14.75 -4.06
N ARG A 13 3.60 -15.60 -3.09
CA ARG A 13 2.20 -15.84 -2.70
C ARG A 13 1.96 -15.35 -1.28
N ALA A 14 0.79 -14.77 -1.06
CA ALA A 14 0.34 -14.40 0.27
C ALA A 14 0.32 -15.66 1.16
N ALA A 15 0.88 -15.52 2.35
CA ALA A 15 0.76 -16.51 3.40
C ALA A 15 -0.69 -16.60 3.87
N ASP A 16 -1.09 -17.75 4.39
CA ASP A 16 -2.32 -17.86 5.17
C ASP A 16 -2.21 -16.92 6.39
N PRO A 17 -3.23 -16.10 6.71
CA PRO A 17 -3.21 -15.15 7.82
C PRO A 17 -2.79 -15.74 9.17
N ARG A 18 -2.96 -17.05 9.38
CA ARG A 18 -2.50 -17.76 10.59
C ARG A 18 -0.97 -17.82 10.73
N HIS A 19 -0.22 -17.54 9.67
CA HIS A 19 1.25 -17.46 9.72
C HIS A 19 1.73 -16.13 10.29
N ASP A 20 0.88 -15.10 10.35
CA ASP A 20 1.23 -13.88 11.05
C ASP A 20 1.11 -14.12 12.56
N LYS A 21 2.27 -14.12 13.25
CA LYS A 21 2.39 -14.56 14.65
C LYS A 21 2.39 -13.41 15.65
N ILE A 22 1.90 -12.25 15.24
CA ILE A 22 1.84 -11.07 16.10
C ILE A 22 1.23 -11.45 17.47
N LYS A 23 2.02 -11.22 18.52
CA LYS A 23 1.66 -11.54 19.91
C LYS A 23 0.84 -10.44 20.59
N ALA A 24 0.76 -9.25 20.00
CA ALA A 24 0.07 -8.08 20.53
C ALA A 24 -1.14 -7.73 19.65
N GLU A 25 -2.32 -7.53 20.23
CA GLU A 25 -3.50 -7.16 19.45
C GLU A 25 -3.28 -5.84 18.71
N LEU A 26 -3.29 -5.88 17.37
CA LEU A 26 -3.23 -4.70 16.52
C LEU A 26 -4.50 -3.87 16.72
N ARG A 27 -4.35 -2.55 16.80
CA ARG A 27 -5.54 -1.68 16.82
C ARG A 27 -6.28 -1.81 15.50
N PRO A 28 -7.63 -1.84 15.53
CA PRO A 28 -8.40 -1.85 14.29
C PRO A 28 -8.15 -0.60 13.44
N VAL A 29 -8.26 -0.75 12.13
CA VAL A 29 -8.15 0.31 11.13
C VAL A 29 -9.37 0.25 10.21
N ASP A 30 -10.21 1.27 10.31
CA ASP A 30 -11.36 1.41 9.42
C ASP A 30 -10.95 2.15 8.15
N VAL A 31 -11.27 1.56 7.00
CA VAL A 31 -11.01 2.13 5.68
C VAL A 31 -12.35 2.39 4.96
N PRO A 32 -12.60 3.59 4.40
CA PRO A 32 -13.81 3.84 3.63
C PRO A 32 -13.95 2.87 2.46
N LYS A 33 -15.07 2.15 2.38
CA LYS A 33 -15.29 1.13 1.33
C LYS A 33 -15.33 1.72 -0.09
N ASP A 34 -15.74 2.98 -0.24
CA ASP A 34 -15.73 3.69 -1.53
C ASP A 34 -14.32 4.06 -2.01
N LEU A 35 -13.30 3.92 -1.15
CA LEU A 35 -11.90 4.24 -1.45
C LEU A 35 -11.39 3.50 -2.69
N LEU A 36 -11.63 2.20 -2.80
CA LEU A 36 -11.14 1.38 -3.91
C LEU A 36 -11.65 1.90 -5.25
N LYS A 37 -12.97 2.10 -5.36
CA LYS A 37 -13.62 2.61 -6.58
C LYS A 37 -13.09 4.00 -6.95
N ARG A 38 -12.94 4.87 -5.96
CA ARG A 38 -12.51 6.25 -6.21
C ARG A 38 -11.03 6.34 -6.57
N PHE A 39 -10.17 5.53 -5.94
CA PHE A 39 -8.76 5.46 -6.29
C PHE A 39 -8.54 4.93 -7.72
N VAL A 40 -9.27 3.87 -8.11
CA VAL A 40 -9.24 3.36 -9.49
C VAL A 40 -9.67 4.43 -10.49
N ALA A 41 -10.68 5.25 -10.16
CA ALA A 41 -11.09 6.37 -11.02
C ALA A 41 -9.99 7.44 -11.15
N VAL A 42 -9.32 7.78 -10.05
CA VAL A 42 -8.23 8.78 -10.04
C VAL A 42 -6.98 8.31 -10.81
N SER A 43 -6.71 7.00 -10.78
CA SER A 43 -5.56 6.37 -11.47
C SER A 43 -5.88 5.88 -12.89
N ALA A 44 -7.09 6.12 -13.40
CA ALA A 44 -7.56 5.55 -14.68
C ALA A 44 -6.64 5.90 -15.86
N ALA A 45 -6.26 7.18 -16.02
CA ALA A 45 -5.42 7.63 -17.12
C ALA A 45 -4.04 6.93 -17.14
N ASN A 46 -3.39 6.81 -15.97
CA ASN A 46 -2.13 6.08 -15.85
C ASN A 46 -2.34 4.58 -16.11
N THR A 47 -3.43 4.00 -15.58
CA THR A 47 -3.76 2.58 -15.74
C THR A 47 -4.01 2.20 -17.22
N GLU A 48 -4.60 3.09 -18.01
CA GLU A 48 -4.76 2.92 -19.46
C GLU A 48 -3.42 2.91 -20.19
N LEU A 49 -2.48 3.75 -19.75
CA LEU A 49 -1.11 3.81 -20.27
C LEU A 49 -0.19 2.72 -19.70
N ASN A 50 -0.75 1.79 -18.89
CA ASN A 50 0.01 0.76 -18.21
C ASN A 50 1.11 1.34 -17.31
N ILE A 51 0.77 2.39 -16.56
CA ILE A 51 1.62 3.07 -15.57
C ILE A 51 0.95 2.90 -14.20
N GLU A 52 1.72 2.50 -13.19
CA GLU A 52 1.25 2.40 -11.81
C GLU A 52 0.92 3.78 -11.24
N THR A 53 0.09 3.81 -10.20
CA THR A 53 -0.19 5.03 -9.43
C THR A 53 -0.24 4.65 -7.98
N LEU A 54 0.37 5.44 -7.11
CA LEU A 54 0.36 5.31 -5.67
C LEU A 54 -0.42 6.45 -5.01
N GLY A 55 -1.09 6.13 -3.90
CA GLY A 55 -1.69 7.07 -2.99
C GLY A 55 -1.40 6.69 -1.53
N LEU A 56 -1.34 7.70 -0.67
CA LEU A 56 -1.16 7.52 0.78
C LEU A 56 -2.52 7.54 1.48
N LEU A 57 -2.71 6.59 2.39
CA LEU A 57 -3.92 6.44 3.19
C LEU A 57 -3.66 7.09 4.55
N MET A 58 -4.27 8.25 4.75
CA MET A 58 -4.05 9.09 5.90
C MET A 58 -5.28 9.18 6.79
N GLY A 59 -5.04 9.29 8.09
CA GLY A 59 -6.11 9.27 9.07
C GLY A 59 -5.67 9.68 10.46
N LYS A 60 -6.51 9.36 11.44
CA LYS A 60 -6.31 9.70 12.86
C LYS A 60 -6.82 8.59 13.77
N PRO A 61 -6.31 8.48 15.01
CA PRO A 61 -6.94 7.65 16.03
C PRO A 61 -8.31 8.19 16.41
N LYS A 62 -9.30 7.31 16.58
CA LYS A 62 -10.67 7.63 16.99
C LYS A 62 -11.25 6.46 17.77
N GLY A 63 -11.43 6.62 19.08
CA GLY A 63 -12.12 5.64 19.92
C GLY A 63 -11.43 4.26 19.98
N GLY A 64 -10.11 4.23 20.14
CA GLY A 64 -9.34 2.98 20.27
C GLY A 64 -8.96 2.30 18.95
N LYS A 65 -9.39 2.85 17.81
CA LYS A 65 -9.02 2.42 16.46
C LYS A 65 -8.42 3.56 15.65
N TYR A 66 -7.89 3.25 14.48
CA TYR A 66 -7.57 4.23 13.45
C TYR A 66 -8.69 4.30 12.41
N VAL A 67 -8.84 5.46 11.80
CA VAL A 67 -9.80 5.68 10.72
C VAL A 67 -9.11 6.41 9.59
N VAL A 68 -9.09 5.81 8.40
CA VAL A 68 -8.67 6.48 7.17
C VAL A 68 -9.74 7.48 6.76
N THR A 69 -9.34 8.73 6.55
CA THR A 69 -10.25 9.82 6.15
C THR A 69 -9.78 10.56 4.92
N THR A 70 -8.51 10.39 4.53
CA THR A 70 -7.88 11.15 3.46
C THR A 70 -7.06 10.21 2.58
N LEU A 71 -7.31 10.24 1.28
CA LEU A 71 -6.46 9.66 0.24
C LEU A 71 -5.67 10.80 -0.39
N LEU A 72 -4.36 10.83 -0.15
CA LEU A 72 -3.45 11.78 -0.77
C LEU A 72 -2.79 11.13 -1.99
N ILE A 73 -2.85 11.78 -3.16
CA ILE A 73 -2.08 11.39 -4.34
C ILE A 73 -0.86 12.31 -4.42
N PRO A 74 0.32 11.85 -3.95
CA PRO A 74 1.50 12.68 -3.95
C PRO A 74 2.07 12.84 -5.37
N ARG A 75 2.99 13.79 -5.52
CA ARG A 75 3.93 13.76 -6.65
C ARG A 75 4.66 12.43 -6.63
N GLN A 76 4.88 11.85 -7.81
CA GLN A 76 5.39 10.50 -7.94
C GLN A 76 5.96 10.26 -9.33
N GLN A 77 6.94 9.37 -9.40
CA GLN A 77 7.37 8.73 -10.65
C GLN A 77 6.85 7.30 -10.67
N ALA A 78 6.51 6.81 -11.85
CA ALA A 78 6.02 5.45 -12.01
C ALA A 78 6.36 4.88 -13.38
N SER A 79 6.47 3.56 -13.41
CA SER A 79 6.58 2.72 -14.60
C SER A 79 5.38 1.76 -14.61
N SER A 80 5.44 0.72 -15.42
CA SER A 80 4.42 -0.33 -15.45
C SER A 80 4.42 -1.28 -14.26
N ASP A 81 5.48 -1.27 -13.45
CA ASP A 81 5.80 -2.29 -12.45
C ASP A 81 6.45 -1.73 -11.17
N TRP A 82 6.54 -0.40 -11.05
CA TRP A 82 6.92 0.27 -9.82
C TRP A 82 6.38 1.69 -9.81
N CYS A 83 6.19 2.23 -8.60
CA CYS A 83 5.96 3.64 -8.37
C CYS A 83 6.71 4.10 -7.11
N SER A 84 7.15 5.37 -7.11
CA SER A 84 7.79 5.99 -5.97
C SER A 84 7.26 7.40 -5.80
N MET A 85 6.91 7.73 -4.57
CA MET A 85 6.62 9.11 -4.17
C MET A 85 7.86 9.99 -4.40
N GLU A 86 7.61 11.24 -4.77
CA GLU A 86 8.56 12.34 -4.76
C GLU A 86 8.11 13.37 -3.71
N ASP A 87 9.02 14.29 -3.35
CA ASP A 87 8.67 15.48 -2.56
C ASP A 87 8.04 15.14 -1.19
N GLU A 88 8.82 14.40 -0.39
CA GLU A 88 8.45 13.99 0.97
C GLU A 88 8.17 15.18 1.89
N GLU A 89 8.81 16.34 1.65
CA GLU A 89 8.61 17.56 2.42
C GLU A 89 7.19 18.09 2.27
N THR A 90 6.66 18.17 1.04
CA THR A 90 5.27 18.59 0.81
C THR A 90 4.27 17.64 1.47
N VAL A 91 4.56 16.34 1.47
CA VAL A 91 3.73 15.33 2.15
C VAL A 91 3.77 15.52 3.66
N LEU A 92 4.95 15.74 4.24
CA LEU A 92 5.11 16.00 5.67
C LEU A 92 4.37 17.26 6.09
N GLU A 93 4.52 18.36 5.35
CA GLU A 93 3.79 19.61 5.62
C GLU A 93 2.28 19.40 5.56
N PHE A 94 1.78 18.65 4.57
CA PHE A 94 0.36 18.33 4.44
C PHE A 94 -0.14 17.56 5.67
N GLN A 95 0.64 16.60 6.15
CA GLN A 95 0.33 15.81 7.35
C GLN A 95 0.29 16.66 8.61
N GLU A 96 1.33 17.46 8.85
CA GLU A 96 1.46 18.29 10.04
C GLU A 96 0.33 19.33 10.13
N ARG A 97 0.08 20.07 9.04
CA ARG A 97 -0.99 21.09 9.00
C ARG A 97 -2.38 20.52 9.27
N ARG A 98 -2.60 19.25 8.93
CA ARG A 98 -3.90 18.57 9.08
C ARG A 98 -3.93 17.60 10.27
N PHE A 99 -2.83 17.45 11.00
CA PHE A 99 -2.65 16.46 12.07
C PHE A 99 -3.03 15.05 11.63
N LEU A 100 -2.58 14.65 10.43
CA LEU A 100 -2.82 13.33 9.85
C LEU A 100 -1.59 12.43 10.01
N ILE A 101 -1.81 11.14 10.19
CA ILE A 101 -0.75 10.12 10.13
C ILE A 101 -0.95 9.21 8.92
N THR A 102 0.14 8.70 8.35
CA THR A 102 0.07 7.67 7.32
C THR A 102 -0.28 6.34 7.98
N LEU A 103 -1.44 5.80 7.64
CA LEU A 103 -1.90 4.49 8.12
C LEU A 103 -1.54 3.38 7.14
N GLY A 104 -1.41 3.69 5.86
CA GLY A 104 -1.06 2.73 4.83
C GLY A 104 -0.91 3.42 3.49
N TRP A 105 -0.85 2.62 2.44
CA TRP A 105 -0.75 3.10 1.07
C TRP A 105 -1.55 2.19 0.14
N ILE A 106 -1.86 2.73 -1.05
CA ILE A 106 -2.61 2.03 -2.08
C ILE A 106 -1.93 2.26 -3.43
N HIS A 107 -1.78 1.23 -4.24
CA HIS A 107 -1.30 1.37 -5.61
C HIS A 107 -2.03 0.51 -6.62
N THR A 108 -1.82 0.79 -7.90
CA THR A 108 -2.38 -0.01 -9.00
C THR A 108 -1.36 -0.97 -9.58
N HIS A 109 -1.84 -2.16 -9.92
CA HIS A 109 -1.26 -3.09 -10.86
C HIS A 109 -2.06 -3.03 -12.18
N PRO A 110 -1.66 -2.22 -13.17
CA PRO A 110 -2.46 -1.99 -14.38
C PRO A 110 -2.68 -3.24 -15.25
N SER A 111 -1.77 -4.21 -15.16
CA SER A 111 -1.79 -5.44 -15.97
C SER A 111 -1.47 -6.72 -15.19
N GLN A 112 -0.85 -6.60 -14.02
CA GLN A 112 -0.40 -7.67 -13.15
C GLN A 112 -1.55 -8.17 -12.27
N SER A 113 -1.43 -9.40 -11.77
CA SER A 113 -2.33 -9.96 -10.76
C SER A 113 -2.25 -9.16 -9.44
N CYS A 114 -3.15 -9.45 -8.50
CA CYS A 114 -3.12 -8.81 -7.19
C CYS A 114 -2.19 -9.58 -6.23
N PHE A 115 -1.00 -9.02 -5.99
CA PHE A 115 0.01 -9.54 -5.06
C PHE A 115 0.96 -8.41 -4.62
N MET A 116 1.82 -8.66 -3.63
CA MET A 116 2.91 -7.75 -3.27
C MET A 116 4.19 -8.17 -3.99
N SER A 117 4.70 -7.32 -4.89
CA SER A 117 5.99 -7.53 -5.56
C SER A 117 7.18 -7.34 -4.61
N SER A 118 8.39 -7.69 -5.06
CA SER A 118 9.62 -7.41 -4.29
C SER A 118 9.71 -5.92 -3.90
N VAL A 119 9.39 -5.02 -4.84
CA VAL A 119 9.40 -3.57 -4.61
C VAL A 119 8.34 -3.16 -3.59
N ASP A 120 7.16 -3.76 -3.63
CA ASP A 120 6.08 -3.45 -2.69
C ASP A 120 6.43 -3.89 -1.27
N LEU A 121 7.02 -5.08 -1.12
CA LEU A 121 7.47 -5.60 0.18
C LEU A 121 8.50 -4.65 0.82
N HIS A 122 9.49 -4.22 0.04
CA HIS A 122 10.52 -3.27 0.48
C HIS A 122 9.96 -1.88 0.77
N THR A 123 9.02 -1.41 -0.04
CA THR A 123 8.32 -0.14 0.20
C THR A 123 7.52 -0.20 1.49
N HIS A 124 6.82 -1.31 1.75
CA HIS A 124 5.92 -1.43 2.88
C HIS A 124 6.63 -1.67 4.22
N ALA A 125 7.78 -2.36 4.23
CA ALA A 125 8.52 -2.69 5.44
C ALA A 125 8.77 -1.51 6.40
N PRO A 126 9.28 -0.34 5.96
CA PRO A 126 9.47 0.81 6.84
C PRO A 126 8.14 1.37 7.39
N TYR A 127 7.06 1.37 6.61
CA TYR A 127 5.74 1.79 7.11
C TYR A 127 5.26 0.90 8.24
N GLN A 128 5.33 -0.43 8.06
CA GLN A 128 4.92 -1.38 9.09
C GLN A 128 5.85 -1.38 10.30
N LYS A 129 7.15 -1.11 10.12
CA LYS A 129 8.10 -0.95 11.22
C LYS A 129 7.76 0.24 12.11
N MET A 130 7.34 1.35 11.50
CA MET A 130 6.98 2.59 12.21
C MET A 130 5.57 2.53 12.82
N LEU A 131 4.64 1.85 12.14
CA LEU A 131 3.27 1.63 12.60
C LEU A 131 2.89 0.16 12.37
N PRO A 132 2.85 -0.68 13.42
CA PRO A 132 2.54 -2.11 13.27
C PRO A 132 1.20 -2.41 12.59
N GLU A 133 0.23 -1.50 12.70
CA GLU A 133 -1.08 -1.57 12.03
C GLU A 133 -1.05 -1.13 10.56
N SER A 134 0.12 -0.79 10.01
CA SER A 134 0.20 -0.35 8.61
C SER A 134 -0.12 -1.47 7.63
N PHE A 135 -0.72 -1.08 6.51
CA PHE A 135 -1.16 -1.99 5.46
C PHE A 135 -0.93 -1.38 4.07
N ALA A 136 -0.92 -2.24 3.05
CA ALA A 136 -0.83 -1.89 1.65
C ALA A 136 -2.07 -2.42 0.91
N ILE A 137 -2.70 -1.61 0.07
CA ILE A 137 -3.78 -2.06 -0.84
C ILE A 137 -3.23 -2.13 -2.26
N VAL A 138 -3.39 -3.27 -2.90
CA VAL A 138 -3.05 -3.43 -4.33
C VAL A 138 -4.33 -3.52 -5.14
N CYS A 139 -4.54 -2.60 -6.07
CA CYS A 139 -5.67 -2.60 -7.00
C CYS A 139 -5.24 -3.21 -8.34
N ALA A 140 -5.82 -4.34 -8.73
CA ALA A 140 -5.57 -5.03 -10.00
C ALA A 140 -6.84 -4.99 -10.89
N PRO A 141 -7.21 -3.84 -11.47
CA PRO A 141 -8.53 -3.60 -12.06
C PRO A 141 -8.89 -4.50 -13.27
N LYS A 142 -7.91 -5.20 -13.85
CA LYS A 142 -8.10 -6.12 -15.00
C LYS A 142 -7.98 -7.59 -14.61
N LYS A 143 -7.95 -7.91 -13.32
CA LYS A 143 -7.69 -9.26 -12.78
C LYS A 143 -8.68 -9.63 -11.71
N GLU A 144 -8.71 -10.91 -11.37
CA GLU A 144 -9.46 -11.46 -10.25
C GLU A 144 -8.50 -12.18 -9.29
N PRO A 145 -8.44 -11.81 -8.00
CA PRO A 145 -9.20 -10.71 -7.39
C PRO A 145 -8.75 -9.34 -7.92
N ASN A 146 -9.67 -8.37 -7.92
CA ASN A 146 -9.43 -7.02 -8.43
C ASN A 146 -8.79 -6.07 -7.42
N TYR A 147 -8.69 -6.47 -6.15
CA TYR A 147 -7.84 -5.84 -5.14
C TYR A 147 -7.44 -6.83 -4.04
N GLY A 148 -6.53 -6.42 -3.18
CA GLY A 148 -6.13 -7.13 -1.97
C GLY A 148 -5.58 -6.15 -0.93
N VAL A 149 -5.69 -6.51 0.34
CA VAL A 149 -5.23 -5.70 1.48
C VAL A 149 -4.19 -6.53 2.22
N PHE A 150 -2.96 -6.04 2.26
CA PHE A 150 -1.81 -6.83 2.68
C PHE A 150 -1.01 -6.16 3.79
N ARG A 151 -0.29 -7.00 4.54
CA ARG A 151 0.77 -6.62 5.47
C ARG A 151 1.92 -7.62 5.38
N LEU A 152 3.12 -7.26 5.81
CA LEU A 152 4.18 -8.24 6.05
C LEU A 152 3.82 -9.12 7.24
N THR A 153 4.14 -10.41 7.17
CA THR A 153 4.08 -11.29 8.34
C THR A 153 5.10 -10.83 9.38
N ASP A 154 4.76 -10.86 10.66
CA ASP A 154 5.65 -10.37 11.71
C ASP A 154 5.61 -11.26 12.97
N PRO A 155 6.54 -12.23 13.10
CA PRO A 155 7.55 -12.70 12.12
C PRO A 155 6.98 -13.64 11.02
N PRO A 156 7.74 -13.96 9.94
CA PRO A 156 9.13 -13.57 9.68
C PRO A 156 9.34 -12.43 8.67
N GLY A 157 8.31 -12.04 7.91
CA GLY A 157 8.41 -11.15 6.77
C GLY A 157 9.05 -9.80 7.05
N LEU A 158 8.58 -9.11 8.10
CA LEU A 158 9.04 -7.76 8.42
C LEU A 158 10.55 -7.73 8.67
N SER A 159 11.07 -8.57 9.55
CA SER A 159 12.51 -8.66 9.82
C SER A 159 13.30 -9.08 8.58
N PHE A 160 12.78 -10.05 7.81
CA PHE A 160 13.49 -10.57 6.65
C PHE A 160 13.69 -9.51 5.56
N ILE A 161 12.66 -8.70 5.28
CA ILE A 161 12.76 -7.63 4.28
C ILE A 161 13.66 -6.50 4.78
N LEU A 162 13.57 -6.11 6.05
CA LEU A 162 14.44 -5.07 6.62
C LEU A 162 15.92 -5.45 6.61
N ASP A 163 16.24 -6.74 6.77
CA ASP A 163 17.61 -7.26 6.75
C ASP A 163 18.12 -7.57 5.32
N CYS A 164 17.28 -7.44 4.29
CA CYS A 164 17.66 -7.78 2.92
C CYS A 164 18.59 -6.72 2.31
N THR A 165 19.78 -7.16 1.85
CA THR A 165 20.83 -6.29 1.29
C THR A 165 21.01 -6.45 -0.22
N ALA A 166 20.02 -7.01 -0.92
CA ALA A 166 20.12 -7.21 -2.37
C ALA A 166 20.17 -5.85 -3.10
N SER A 167 21.05 -5.73 -4.10
CA SER A 167 21.31 -4.46 -4.80
C SER A 167 20.34 -4.17 -5.96
N SER A 168 19.54 -5.14 -6.39
CA SER A 168 18.55 -4.98 -7.45
C SER A 168 17.17 -4.75 -6.87
N SER A 169 16.40 -3.80 -7.41
CA SER A 169 15.02 -3.51 -6.95
C SER A 169 14.08 -4.71 -7.09
N PHE A 170 14.27 -5.50 -8.15
CA PHE A 170 13.51 -6.72 -8.42
C PHE A 170 14.38 -7.95 -8.20
N HIS A 171 14.14 -8.66 -7.10
CA HIS A 171 14.84 -9.88 -6.77
C HIS A 171 13.92 -10.87 -6.05
N PRO A 172 14.11 -12.18 -6.25
CA PRO A 172 13.41 -13.17 -5.46
C PRO A 172 13.93 -13.19 -4.03
N HIS A 173 13.04 -13.41 -3.08
CA HIS A 173 13.38 -13.73 -1.70
C HIS A 173 13.42 -15.24 -1.50
N SER A 174 14.37 -15.73 -0.71
CA SER A 174 14.49 -17.16 -0.38
C SER A 174 13.51 -17.63 0.69
N GLN A 175 12.92 -16.68 1.43
CA GLN A 175 11.98 -16.94 2.49
C GLN A 175 10.56 -16.91 1.94
N ASP A 176 9.79 -17.97 2.22
CA ASP A 176 8.37 -18.02 1.90
C ASP A 176 7.55 -17.24 2.93
N HIS A 177 6.30 -16.92 2.57
CA HIS A 177 5.29 -16.37 3.48
C HIS A 177 5.65 -15.00 4.07
N LEU A 178 6.24 -14.12 3.26
CA LEU A 178 6.71 -12.80 3.68
C LEU A 178 5.59 -11.79 3.96
N TYR A 179 4.43 -12.00 3.37
CA TYR A 179 3.27 -11.12 3.53
C TYR A 179 2.00 -11.96 3.59
N THR A 180 0.93 -11.37 4.10
CA THR A 180 -0.36 -12.01 4.23
C THR A 180 -1.49 -11.01 3.98
N ASP A 181 -2.68 -11.54 3.72
CA ASP A 181 -3.90 -10.75 3.66
C ASP A 181 -4.27 -10.27 5.08
N CYS A 182 -4.70 -9.01 5.18
CA CYS A 182 -5.15 -8.43 6.43
C CYS A 182 -6.55 -7.81 6.37
N ASP A 183 -7.29 -8.02 5.28
CA ASP A 183 -8.71 -7.67 5.20
C ASP A 183 -9.54 -8.54 6.16
N GLY A 184 -10.41 -7.89 6.93
CA GLY A 184 -11.20 -8.55 7.98
C GLY A 184 -10.39 -9.02 9.19
N THR A 185 -9.09 -8.70 9.27
CA THR A 185 -8.27 -8.93 10.47
C THR A 185 -8.30 -7.69 11.38
N HIS A 186 -7.28 -6.86 11.33
CA HIS A 186 -7.22 -5.54 11.95
C HIS A 186 -7.65 -4.44 10.97
N VAL A 187 -7.61 -4.67 9.65
CA VAL A 187 -8.12 -3.70 8.66
C VAL A 187 -9.53 -4.10 8.23
N THR A 188 -10.45 -3.15 8.14
CA THR A 188 -11.81 -3.42 7.67
C THR A 188 -12.31 -2.31 6.74
N LEU A 189 -12.78 -2.69 5.56
CA LEU A 189 -13.48 -1.80 4.65
C LEU A 189 -14.92 -1.56 5.13
N VAL A 190 -15.24 -0.33 5.49
CA VAL A 190 -16.51 0.04 6.14
C VAL A 190 -17.27 1.13 5.38
N GLU A 191 -18.60 1.10 5.46
CA GLU A 191 -19.49 2.12 4.89
C GLU A 191 -19.71 3.28 5.86
N GLY A 192 -20.14 4.43 5.34
CA GLY A 192 -20.53 5.60 6.15
C GLY A 192 -19.38 6.46 6.69
N ILE A 193 -18.13 6.16 6.32
CA ILE A 193 -16.97 7.02 6.61
C ILE A 193 -16.72 7.95 5.42
N GLY A 194 -16.60 9.25 5.69
CA GLY A 194 -16.25 10.23 4.67
C GLY A 194 -14.79 10.12 4.24
N LEU A 195 -14.55 10.12 2.93
CA LEU A 195 -13.22 10.12 2.33
C LEU A 195 -12.97 11.42 1.54
N GLU A 196 -11.96 12.17 1.94
CA GLU A 196 -11.41 13.29 1.17
C GLU A 196 -10.33 12.76 0.22
N ILE A 197 -10.32 13.23 -1.03
CA ILE A 197 -9.23 12.95 -1.98
C ILE A 197 -8.49 14.25 -2.24
N CYS A 198 -7.19 14.24 -1.97
CA CYS A 198 -6.31 15.36 -2.22
C CYS A 198 -5.28 14.93 -3.27
N ASP A 199 -5.30 15.55 -4.45
CA ASP A 199 -4.35 15.27 -5.51
C ASP A 199 -3.38 16.45 -5.64
N ILE A 200 -2.13 16.22 -5.26
CA ILE A 200 -1.08 17.25 -5.22
C ILE A 200 -0.03 17.06 -6.32
N ARG A 201 -0.28 16.19 -7.30
CA ARG A 201 0.65 15.92 -8.41
C ARG A 201 1.05 17.19 -9.18
N ASN A 202 0.13 18.15 -9.29
CA ASN A 202 0.30 19.40 -10.05
C ASN A 202 0.22 20.67 -9.18
N SER A 203 0.36 20.56 -7.87
CA SER A 203 0.36 21.73 -7.00
C SER A 203 1.62 22.55 -7.22
N PHE A 204 1.51 23.66 -7.96
CA PHE A 204 2.54 24.69 -7.96
C PHE A 204 2.49 25.39 -6.59
N ILE A 205 3.59 25.36 -5.86
CA ILE A 205 3.78 26.25 -4.70
C ILE A 205 3.90 27.66 -5.28
N VAL A 206 2.82 28.44 -5.20
CA VAL A 206 2.94 29.89 -5.30
C VAL A 206 3.28 30.35 -3.88
N ALA A 207 4.57 30.68 -3.69
CA ALA A 207 5.07 31.33 -2.49
C ALA A 207 4.44 32.71 -2.29
#